data_AF-A0AAV2S1M0-F1
#
_entry.id   AF-A0AAV2S1M0-F1
#
_cell.length_a   1.000
_cell.length_b   1.000
_cell.length_c   1.000
_cell.angle_alpha   90.00
_cell.angle_beta   90.00
_cell.angle_gamma   90.00
#
_symmetry.space_group_name_H-M   'P 1'
#
loop_
_entity.id
_entity.type
_entity.pdbx_description
1 polymer ?
#
loop_
_entity_poly.entity_id
_entity_poly.type
_entity_poly.pdbx_seq_one_letter_code
_entity_poly.pdbx_strand_id
1 'polypeptide(L)'
;TAIVNRLAGELQNTPFYGDFLADVQTTMSTQEFSNENYAGSCYEWAQGSSLDTRLRNALYHLMHVQPTLLANPDTPRLLLKEPLAYIRKAQSSWERRLVKCMNSMAGELSLPLARRRTKQEKEEMGDHWAELSTDET
;
A
#
# COMPACT_ATOMS: atom_id res chain seq x y z
N THR A 1 15.16 -3.59 -12.96
CA THR A 1 16.52 -3.97 -12.51
C THR A 1 17.04 -3.10 -11.37
N ALA A 2 17.04 -1.76 -11.46
CA ALA A 2 17.56 -0.89 -10.38
C ALA A 2 16.87 -1.07 -9.01
N ILE A 3 15.52 -1.14 -8.98
CA ILE A 3 14.75 -1.36 -7.73
C ILE A 3 15.05 -2.74 -7.14
N VAL A 4 15.18 -3.77 -7.98
CA VAL A 4 15.48 -5.15 -7.54
C VAL A 4 16.85 -5.21 -6.87
N ASN A 5 17.87 -4.60 -7.48
CA ASN A 5 19.21 -4.55 -6.90
C ASN A 5 19.25 -3.78 -5.57
N ARG A 6 18.46 -2.72 -5.46
CA ARG A 6 18.32 -1.95 -4.22
C ARG A 6 17.65 -2.78 -3.13
N LEU A 7 16.53 -3.44 -3.43
CA LEU A 7 15.83 -4.32 -2.50
C LEU A 7 16.73 -5.49 -2.06
N ALA A 8 17.49 -6.08 -2.98
CA ALA A 8 18.45 -7.13 -2.65
C ALA A 8 19.56 -6.62 -1.71
N GLY A 9 20.12 -5.43 -1.97
CA GLY A 9 21.13 -4.82 -1.10
C GLY A 9 20.60 -4.49 0.30
N GLU A 10 19.39 -3.94 0.39
CA GLU A 10 18.77 -3.66 1.69
C GLU A 10 18.43 -4.95 2.44
N LEU A 11 17.93 -5.98 1.74
CA LEU A 11 17.65 -7.28 2.34
C LEU A 11 18.92 -7.91 2.91
N GLN A 12 20.07 -7.81 2.23
CA GLN A 12 21.36 -8.30 2.72
C GLN A 12 21.81 -7.63 4.03
N ASN A 13 21.39 -6.38 4.27
CA ASN A 13 21.70 -5.65 5.50
C ASN A 13 20.73 -6.00 6.66
N THR A 14 19.68 -6.79 6.40
CA THR A 14 18.74 -7.21 7.45
C THR A 14 19.26 -8.42 8.21
N PRO A 15 18.92 -8.56 9.51
CA PRO A 15 19.27 -9.75 10.29
C PRO A 15 18.65 -11.04 9.73
N PHE A 16 17.55 -10.93 8.97
CA PHE A 16 16.92 -12.06 8.28
C PHE A 16 17.85 -12.75 7.28
N TYR A 17 18.76 -12.01 6.63
CA TYR A 17 19.55 -12.53 5.53
C TYR A 17 20.50 -13.66 5.94
N GLY A 18 21.14 -13.54 7.10
CA GLY A 18 22.07 -14.56 7.61
C GLY A 18 21.38 -15.90 7.83
N ASP A 19 20.28 -15.89 8.59
CA ASP A 19 19.48 -17.09 8.89
C ASP A 19 18.87 -17.68 7.61
N PHE A 20 18.35 -16.83 6.73
CA PHE A 20 17.78 -17.26 5.46
C PHE A 20 18.82 -17.93 4.55
N LEU A 21 20.03 -17.37 4.46
CA LEU A 21 21.10 -17.94 3.63
C LEU A 21 21.54 -19.31 4.15
N ALA A 22 21.68 -19.48 5.47
CA ALA A 22 22.03 -20.75 6.08
C ALA A 22 20.96 -21.83 5.81
N ASP A 23 19.68 -21.45 5.90
CA ASP A 23 18.56 -22.34 5.59
C ASP A 23 18.53 -22.73 4.12
N VAL A 24 18.76 -21.77 3.20
CA VAL A 24 18.86 -22.03 1.76
C VAL A 24 20.00 -23.01 1.47
N GLN A 25 21.18 -22.80 2.05
CA GLN A 25 22.34 -23.69 1.86
C GLN A 25 22.05 -25.10 2.37
N THR A 26 21.45 -25.20 3.56
CA THR A 26 21.10 -26.49 4.17
C THR A 26 20.09 -27.23 3.31
N THR A 27 18.99 -26.57 2.94
CA THR A 27 17.94 -27.20 2.12
C THR A 27 18.43 -27.56 0.71
N MET A 28 19.24 -26.72 0.07
CA MET A 28 19.82 -27.03 -1.24
C MET A 28 20.81 -28.21 -1.20
N SER A 29 21.57 -28.37 -0.11
CA SER A 29 22.50 -29.49 0.05
C SER A 29 21.81 -30.86 0.14
N THR A 30 20.52 -30.88 0.47
CA THR A 30 19.72 -32.12 0.55
C THR A 30 19.13 -32.56 -0.79
N GLN A 31 19.19 -31.72 -1.83
CA GLN A 31 18.56 -31.97 -3.12
C GLN A 31 19.60 -32.34 -4.18
N GLU A 32 19.24 -33.27 -5.06
CA GLU A 32 20.07 -33.64 -6.22
C GLU A 32 19.67 -32.77 -7.42
N PHE A 33 20.41 -31.69 -7.66
CA PHE A 33 20.19 -30.81 -8.81
C PHE A 33 21.03 -31.27 -10.01
N SER A 34 20.47 -31.12 -11.23
CA SER A 34 21.22 -31.34 -12.46
C SER A 34 22.27 -30.25 -12.66
N ASN A 35 23.49 -30.66 -13.05
CA ASN A 35 24.58 -29.71 -13.34
C ASN A 35 24.36 -28.91 -14.64
N GLU A 36 23.54 -29.42 -15.57
CA GLU A 36 23.33 -28.78 -16.87
C GLU A 36 22.48 -27.50 -16.78
N ASN A 37 21.57 -27.45 -15.79
CA ASN A 37 20.70 -26.29 -15.54
C ASN A 37 20.57 -26.01 -14.04
N TYR A 38 21.71 -26.01 -13.33
CA TYR A 38 21.71 -25.87 -11.87
C TYR A 38 20.90 -24.64 -11.38
N ALA A 39 21.14 -23.47 -11.98
CA ALA A 39 20.45 -22.24 -11.59
C ALA A 39 18.93 -22.28 -11.85
N GLY A 40 18.52 -22.83 -13.00
CA GLY A 40 17.10 -22.97 -13.34
C GLY A 40 16.41 -23.99 -12.43
N SER A 41 17.02 -25.14 -12.20
CA SER A 41 16.50 -26.19 -11.31
C SER A 41 16.37 -25.71 -9.86
N CYS A 42 17.34 -24.95 -9.35
CA CYS A 42 17.23 -24.35 -8.02
C CYS A 42 16.10 -23.34 -7.94
N TYR A 43 15.90 -22.52 -8.98
CA TYR A 43 14.81 -21.54 -9.02
C TYR A 43 13.44 -22.21 -9.08
N GLU A 44 13.26 -23.19 -9.96
CA GLU A 44 12.02 -23.96 -10.10
C GLU A 44 11.67 -24.71 -8.81
N TRP A 45 12.66 -25.33 -8.17
CA TRP A 45 12.48 -25.99 -6.88
C TRP A 45 12.14 -25.01 -5.76
N ALA A 46 12.76 -23.83 -5.75
CA ALA A 46 12.50 -22.83 -4.74
C ALA A 46 11.09 -22.23 -4.89
N GLN A 47 10.56 -22.13 -6.11
CA GLN A 47 9.21 -21.60 -6.35
C GLN A 47 8.14 -22.39 -5.59
N GLY A 48 7.34 -21.71 -4.77
CA GLY A 48 6.29 -22.34 -3.97
C GLY A 48 6.79 -23.09 -2.73
N SER A 49 8.11 -23.11 -2.48
CA SER A 49 8.67 -23.62 -1.23
C SER A 49 8.41 -22.67 -0.05
N SER A 50 8.69 -23.15 1.17
CA SER A 50 8.70 -22.31 2.37
C SER A 50 9.74 -21.19 2.28
N LEU A 51 10.83 -21.36 1.51
CA LEU A 51 11.86 -20.36 1.30
C LEU A 51 11.34 -19.19 0.45
N ASP A 52 10.61 -19.49 -0.64
CA ASP A 52 9.97 -18.46 -1.47
C ASP A 52 8.94 -17.66 -0.65
N THR A 53 8.12 -18.35 0.15
CA THR A 53 7.16 -17.70 1.04
C THR A 53 7.85 -16.79 2.06
N ARG A 54 8.91 -17.26 2.71
CA ARG A 54 9.69 -16.46 3.68
C ARG A 54 10.33 -15.25 3.04
N LEU A 55 10.93 -15.41 1.87
CA LEU A 55 11.56 -14.33 1.12
C LEU A 55 10.53 -13.26 0.73
N ARG A 56 9.36 -13.67 0.23
CA ARG A 56 8.26 -12.75 -0.10
C ARG A 56 7.74 -11.99 1.12
N ASN A 57 7.58 -12.66 2.25
CA ASN A 57 7.15 -12.02 3.49
C ASN A 57 8.20 -11.01 3.99
N ALA A 58 9.49 -11.36 3.95
CA ALA A 58 10.57 -10.44 4.31
C ALA A 58 10.58 -9.20 3.41
N LEU A 59 10.45 -9.38 2.10
CA LEU A 59 10.35 -8.28 1.15
C LEU A 59 9.09 -7.42 1.38
N TYR A 60 7.95 -8.05 1.64
CA TYR A 60 6.70 -7.34 1.95
C TYR A 60 6.86 -6.45 3.19
N HIS A 61 7.42 -6.99 4.28
CA HIS A 61 7.68 -6.22 5.49
C HIS A 61 8.70 -5.09 5.24
N LEU A 62 9.77 -5.36 4.49
CA LEU A 62 10.78 -4.36 4.13
C LEU A 62 10.15 -3.20 3.33
N MET A 63 9.32 -3.53 2.33
CA MET A 63 8.58 -2.55 1.52
C MET A 63 7.55 -1.76 2.35
N HIS A 64 6.92 -2.39 3.33
CA HIS A 64 5.93 -1.74 4.19
C HIS A 64 6.58 -0.82 5.22
N VAL A 65 7.72 -1.20 5.79
CA VAL A 65 8.47 -0.39 6.75
C VAL A 65 9.19 0.77 6.04
N GLN A 66 9.65 0.54 4.81
CA GLN A 66 10.37 1.54 4.04
C GLN A 66 9.80 1.70 2.62
N PRO A 67 8.63 2.37 2.47
CA PRO A 67 7.97 2.57 1.18
C PRO A 67 8.85 3.27 0.13
N THR A 68 9.85 4.02 0.59
CA THR A 68 10.82 4.73 -0.25
C THR A 68 11.76 3.83 -1.03
N LEU A 69 11.82 2.53 -0.71
CA LEU A 69 12.61 1.55 -1.46
C LEU A 69 12.01 1.25 -2.84
N LEU A 70 10.70 1.43 -2.99
CA LEU A 70 9.99 1.27 -4.26
C LEU A 70 9.97 2.55 -5.09
N ALA A 71 10.40 3.66 -4.51
CA ALA A 71 10.41 4.94 -5.17
C ALA A 71 11.61 5.09 -6.09
N ASN A 72 11.39 5.76 -7.21
CA ASN A 72 12.48 6.17 -8.09
C ASN A 72 13.43 7.09 -7.30
N PRO A 73 14.77 6.91 -7.38
CA PRO A 73 15.74 7.81 -6.74
C PRO A 73 15.52 9.30 -7.05
N ASP A 74 14.92 9.63 -8.20
CA ASP A 74 14.59 11.00 -8.60
C ASP A 74 13.27 11.52 -8.01
N THR A 75 12.53 10.68 -7.29
CA THR A 75 11.27 11.08 -6.66
C THR A 75 11.56 12.02 -5.49
N PRO A 76 11.05 13.26 -5.49
CA PRO A 76 11.25 14.21 -4.40
C PRO A 76 10.86 13.60 -3.05
N ARG A 77 11.76 13.72 -2.06
CA ARG A 77 11.55 13.20 -0.69
C ARG A 77 10.26 13.69 -0.03
N LEU A 78 9.73 14.84 -0.47
CA LEU A 78 8.44 15.40 -0.04
C LEU A 78 7.24 14.55 -0.47
N LEU A 79 7.31 13.90 -1.65
CA LEU A 79 6.28 12.96 -2.12
C LEU A 79 6.40 11.57 -1.47
N LEU A 80 7.51 11.33 -0.79
CA LEU A 80 7.86 10.07 -0.14
C LEU A 80 7.57 10.05 1.37
N LYS A 81 7.43 11.23 1.99
CA LYS A 81 7.55 11.39 3.44
C LYS A 81 6.29 11.14 4.24
N GLU A 82 5.09 11.23 3.66
CA GLU A 82 3.87 11.02 4.45
C GLU A 82 2.91 10.05 3.76
N PRO A 83 2.66 8.87 4.36
CA PRO A 83 1.44 8.17 4.10
C PRO A 83 0.31 9.15 4.41
N LEU A 84 -0.44 9.56 3.38
CA LEU A 84 -1.68 10.32 3.53
C LEU A 84 -2.67 9.64 4.50
N ALA A 85 -2.37 8.46 5.04
CA ALA A 85 -3.10 7.79 6.11
C ALA A 85 -3.45 8.73 7.28
N TYR A 86 -2.53 9.56 7.79
CA TYR A 86 -2.86 10.50 8.87
C TYR A 86 -3.85 11.56 8.40
N ILE A 87 -3.60 12.19 7.25
CA ILE A 87 -4.47 13.22 6.67
C ILE A 87 -5.85 12.65 6.31
N ARG A 88 -5.91 11.46 5.69
CA ARG A 88 -7.15 10.73 5.39
C ARG A 88 -7.92 10.36 6.64
N LYS A 89 -7.23 9.97 7.71
CA LYS A 89 -7.85 9.69 9.03
C LYS A 89 -8.36 10.97 9.68
N ALA A 90 -7.61 12.07 9.60
CA ALA A 90 -8.01 13.38 10.08
C ALA A 90 -9.24 13.90 9.31
N GLN A 91 -9.21 13.81 7.97
CA GLN A 91 -10.33 14.12 7.08
C GLN A 91 -11.57 13.29 7.43
N SER A 92 -11.45 11.96 7.48
CA SER A 92 -12.57 11.08 7.85
C SER A 92 -13.14 11.39 9.24
N SER A 93 -12.28 11.75 10.20
CA SER A 93 -12.70 12.15 11.54
C SER A 93 -13.42 13.50 11.55
N TRP A 94 -12.94 14.45 10.75
CA TRP A 94 -13.55 15.76 10.57
C TRP A 94 -14.91 15.66 9.86
N GLU A 95 -15.00 14.91 8.76
CA GLU A 95 -16.27 14.64 8.05
C GLU A 95 -17.31 13.99 8.97
N ARG A 96 -16.90 13.00 9.79
CA ARG A 96 -17.81 12.41 10.79
C ARG A 96 -18.31 13.42 11.82
N ARG A 97 -17.45 14.34 12.28
CA ARG A 97 -17.86 15.39 13.22
C ARG A 97 -18.83 16.36 12.57
N LEU A 98 -18.55 16.79 11.34
CA LEU A 98 -19.42 17.68 10.56
C LEU A 98 -20.83 17.09 10.40
N VAL A 99 -20.92 15.81 10.00
CA VAL A 99 -22.21 15.10 9.86
C VAL A 99 -22.95 15.04 11.20
N LYS A 100 -22.27 14.80 12.33
CA LYS A 100 -22.89 14.79 13.66
C LYS A 100 -23.45 16.17 14.03
N CYS A 101 -22.69 17.23 13.83
CA CYS A 101 -23.14 18.59 14.11
C CYS A 101 -24.35 18.96 13.25
N MET A 102 -24.32 18.65 11.95
CA MET A 102 -25.45 18.87 11.05
C MET A 102 -26.69 18.09 11.47
N ASN A 103 -26.54 16.82 11.87
CA ASN A 103 -27.65 16.01 12.35
C ASN A 103 -28.22 16.52 13.67
N SER A 104 -27.40 17.07 14.56
CA SER A 104 -27.86 17.73 15.78
C SER A 104 -28.75 18.92 15.45
N MET A 105 -28.27 19.82 14.58
CA MET A 105 -29.02 21.00 14.15
C MET A 105 -30.31 20.62 13.40
N ALA A 106 -30.25 19.62 12.52
CA ALA A 106 -31.43 19.12 11.80
C ALA A 106 -32.46 18.54 12.77
N GLY A 107 -32.03 17.81 13.81
CA GLY A 107 -32.89 17.32 14.88
C GLY A 107 -33.57 18.46 15.65
N GLU A 108 -32.84 19.50 16.01
CA GLU A 108 -33.39 20.70 16.67
C GLU A 108 -34.44 21.41 15.80
N LEU A 109 -34.20 21.49 14.48
CA LEU A 109 -35.09 22.16 13.52
C LEU A 109 -36.21 21.26 12.98
N SER A 110 -36.35 20.02 13.48
CA SER A 110 -37.28 19.01 12.94
C SER A 110 -37.12 18.76 11.43
N LEU A 111 -35.91 18.98 10.91
CA LEU A 111 -35.54 18.70 9.53
C LEU A 111 -35.10 17.24 9.37
N PRO A 112 -35.27 16.65 8.18
CA PRO A 112 -34.75 15.31 7.91
C PRO A 112 -33.23 15.27 8.11
N LEU A 113 -32.75 14.25 8.83
CA LEU A 113 -31.33 14.04 9.08
C LEU A 113 -30.54 13.95 7.77
N ALA A 114 -29.27 14.36 7.80
CA ALA A 114 -28.34 14.21 6.69
C ALA A 114 -28.23 12.71 6.33
N ARG A 115 -28.80 12.36 5.18
CA ARG A 115 -28.72 11.02 4.58
C ARG A 115 -27.62 11.04 3.51
N ARG A 116 -27.04 9.86 3.25
CA ARG A 116 -26.17 9.71 2.08
C ARG A 116 -27.00 9.98 0.84
N ARG A 117 -26.52 10.88 -0.02
CA ARG A 117 -27.09 11.09 -1.35
C ARG A 117 -27.14 9.76 -2.10
N THR A 118 -28.29 9.47 -2.66
CA THR A 118 -28.54 8.37 -3.58
C THR A 118 -27.70 8.52 -4.84
N LYS A 119 -27.62 7.47 -5.66
CA LYS A 119 -26.87 7.53 -6.92
C LYS A 119 -27.44 8.62 -7.84
N GLN A 120 -28.77 8.73 -7.91
CA GLN A 120 -29.48 9.74 -8.68
C GLN A 120 -29.16 11.16 -8.20
N GLU A 121 -29.28 11.44 -6.90
CA GLU A 121 -28.98 12.78 -6.34
C GLU A 121 -27.51 13.21 -6.56
N LYS A 122 -26.59 12.26 -6.67
CA LYS A 122 -25.17 12.55 -6.98
C LYS A 122 -24.96 12.92 -8.45
N GLU A 123 -25.69 12.25 -9.34
CA GLU A 123 -25.66 12.49 -10.78
C GLU A 123 -26.28 13.87 -11.08
N GLU A 124 -27.48 14.11 -10.54
CA GLU A 124 -28.16 15.42 -10.62
C GLU A 124 -27.29 16.56 -10.05
N MET A 125 -26.63 16.34 -8.90
CA MET A 125 -25.71 17.34 -8.33
C MET A 125 -24.47 17.59 -9.20
N GLY A 126 -23.98 16.56 -9.91
CA GLY A 126 -22.87 16.70 -10.84
C GLY A 126 -23.28 17.52 -12.07
N ASP A 127 -24.48 17.26 -12.59
CA ASP A 127 -25.03 17.95 -13.76
C ASP A 127 -25.30 19.44 -13.49
N HIS A 128 -25.85 19.75 -12.30
CA HIS A 128 -26.19 21.12 -11.90
C HIS A 128 -25.06 21.79 -11.10
N TRP A 129 -23.89 21.16 -10.99
CA TRP A 129 -22.77 21.69 -10.21
C TRP A 129 -22.32 23.07 -10.72
N ALA A 130 -22.33 23.24 -12.05
CA ALA A 130 -21.98 24.50 -12.70
C ALA A 130 -23.05 25.60 -12.50
N GLU A 131 -24.31 25.22 -12.33
CA GLU A 131 -25.44 26.16 -12.19
C GLU A 131 -25.54 26.74 -10.76
N LEU A 132 -24.94 26.06 -9.77
CA LEU A 132 -24.90 26.51 -8.37
C LEU A 132 -23.69 27.42 -8.06
N SER A 133 -22.78 27.61 -9.02
CA SER A 133 -21.69 28.57 -8.92
C SER A 133 -22.23 29.96 -9.21
N THR A 134 -22.36 30.80 -8.19
CA THR A 134 -22.84 32.19 -8.29
C THR A 134 -21.74 33.14 -8.79
N ASP A 135 -20.99 32.73 -9.80
CA ASP A 135 -20.15 33.65 -10.56
C ASP A 135 -20.92 34.01 -11.83
N GLU A 136 -21.81 35.00 -11.71
CA GLU A 136 -22.24 35.81 -12.85
C GLU A 136 -21.00 36.54 -13.37
N THR A 137 -20.41 36.05 -14.46
CA THR A 137 -19.53 36.86 -15.32
C THR A 137 -20.35 37.78 -16.20
#